data_AF-A0AAN4VY02-F1
#
_entry.id   AF-A0AAN4VY02-F1
#
_cell.length_a   1.000
_cell.length_b   1.000
_cell.length_c   1.000
_cell.angle_alpha   90.00
_cell.angle_beta   90.00
_cell.angle_gamma   90.00
#
_symmetry.space_group_name_H-M   'P 1'
#
loop_
_entity.id
_entity.type
_entity.pdbx_description
1 polymer ?
#
loop_
_entity_poly.entity_id
_entity_poly.type
_entity_poly.pdbx_seq_one_letter_code
_entity_poly.pdbx_strand_id
1 'polypeptide(L)'
;MAKLKNIIRQLSEKDFNAVYNSLIDSNAEKSAYLLKSMREKSLPDSKIMEELEVNTNAYYTLRSRLNQKIEEYLLQQMENPRTDILKKVANINEIIFTKKRAIAIATLKKLEKELLDYDLSNELTIVYKSLKKLQVHSPDYFNYSQLYNRHVAYMLAVDKAEDLVADYFKKYGHYTLTQGPTDLLELSLINKEVNSTCSLYDSHRLYVYKSCINIWHRLFVEPDENVSEEELEPVEDMLLKVDKILDEYHLDSIYYHLRVVFEYLKLEYYNHYHVFRKAEKYFEEVNENIPTLMSNYSLFTFPSHFLNTKLERALRLGNEQELYEENDAIFAIYEPDMQDIPKLLNYIAYRALSCYYAGKYSEAARWINNLLNEVSLKKYPMAQLEIKVLLALQYCLMNDFDLFNQLINSIQRQIRILGKDNVEPILSFTKALKIAISETKRQKEQKIRAVLDKYRLFEKPDNIFSPTMQIRIDDEFIIKLSH
;
A
#
# COMPACT_ATOMS: atom_id res chain seq x y z
N MET A 1 8.31 -8.29 -18.29
CA MET A 1 8.24 -9.59 -19.03
C MET A 1 7.26 -10.59 -18.40
N ALA A 2 7.04 -10.58 -17.08
CA ALA A 2 6.09 -11.47 -16.38
C ALA A 2 4.60 -11.08 -16.46
N LYS A 3 4.27 -9.81 -16.77
CA LYS A 3 2.90 -9.27 -16.78
C LYS A 3 1.91 -10.07 -17.65
N LEU A 4 2.25 -10.29 -18.92
CA LEU A 4 1.35 -11.00 -19.85
C LEU A 4 1.10 -12.46 -19.42
N LYS A 5 2.14 -13.17 -18.95
CA LYS A 5 2.04 -14.57 -18.54
C LYS A 5 1.14 -14.73 -17.30
N ASN A 6 1.22 -13.79 -16.35
CA ASN A 6 0.37 -13.77 -15.17
C ASN A 6 -1.09 -13.44 -15.52
N ILE A 7 -1.31 -12.42 -16.38
CA ILE A 7 -2.65 -12.06 -16.88
C ILE A 7 -3.30 -13.27 -17.57
N ILE A 8 -2.59 -13.94 -18.48
CA ILE A 8 -3.10 -15.12 -19.21
C ILE A 8 -3.48 -16.28 -18.28
N ARG A 9 -2.72 -16.48 -17.19
CA ARG A 9 -3.00 -17.51 -16.18
C ARG A 9 -4.22 -17.18 -15.32
N GLN A 10 -4.47 -15.89 -15.08
CA GLN A 10 -5.61 -15.42 -14.29
C GLN A 10 -6.92 -15.32 -15.10
N LEU A 11 -6.88 -15.44 -16.44
CA LEU A 11 -8.09 -15.48 -17.26
C LEU A 11 -8.95 -16.71 -16.92
N SER A 12 -10.25 -16.50 -16.74
CA SER A 12 -11.22 -17.60 -16.61
C SER A 12 -11.17 -18.52 -17.84
N GLU A 13 -11.59 -19.78 -17.72
CA GLU A 13 -11.64 -20.68 -18.89
C GLU A 13 -12.54 -20.14 -20.00
N LYS A 14 -13.63 -19.46 -19.64
CA LYS A 14 -14.54 -18.82 -20.57
C LYS A 14 -13.84 -17.70 -21.37
N ASP A 15 -13.12 -16.84 -20.68
CA ASP A 15 -12.43 -15.69 -21.29
C ASP A 15 -11.25 -16.12 -22.14
N PHE A 16 -10.49 -17.11 -21.68
CA PHE A 16 -9.41 -17.68 -22.47
C PHE A 16 -9.89 -18.29 -23.77
N ASN A 17 -10.95 -19.10 -23.72
CA ASN A 17 -11.51 -19.72 -24.93
C ASN A 17 -12.05 -18.66 -25.89
N ALA A 18 -12.66 -17.58 -25.39
CA ALA A 18 -13.14 -16.48 -26.21
C ALA A 18 -12.00 -15.72 -26.92
N VAL A 19 -10.92 -15.37 -26.20
CA VAL A 19 -9.74 -14.72 -26.81
C VAL A 19 -9.05 -15.67 -27.80
N TYR A 20 -8.91 -16.95 -27.44
CA TYR A 20 -8.29 -17.95 -28.31
C TYR A 20 -9.07 -18.12 -29.62
N ASN A 21 -10.39 -18.30 -29.54
CA ASN A 21 -11.24 -18.43 -30.73
C ASN A 21 -11.22 -17.16 -31.59
N SER A 22 -11.26 -15.98 -30.97
CA SER A 22 -11.13 -14.70 -31.68
C SER A 22 -9.81 -14.58 -32.46
N LEU A 23 -8.71 -15.10 -31.92
CA LEU A 23 -7.41 -15.11 -32.59
C LEU A 23 -7.39 -16.11 -33.76
N ILE A 24 -7.99 -17.28 -33.61
CA ILE A 24 -8.12 -18.28 -34.69
C ILE A 24 -8.99 -17.73 -35.82
N ASP A 25 -10.15 -17.16 -35.51
CA ASP A 25 -11.09 -16.58 -36.48
C ASP A 25 -10.48 -15.39 -37.24
N SER A 26 -9.52 -14.69 -36.61
CA SER A 26 -8.76 -13.59 -37.22
C SER A 26 -7.54 -14.06 -38.05
N ASN A 27 -7.37 -15.37 -38.30
CA ASN A 27 -6.17 -15.97 -38.92
C ASN A 27 -4.85 -15.64 -38.18
N ALA A 28 -4.90 -15.42 -36.86
CA ALA A 28 -3.74 -15.10 -36.02
C ALA A 28 -3.20 -16.34 -35.27
N GLU A 29 -2.97 -17.44 -36.00
CA GLU A 29 -2.59 -18.76 -35.47
C GLU A 29 -1.33 -18.71 -34.58
N LYS A 30 -0.32 -17.93 -34.97
CA LYS A 30 0.92 -17.77 -34.17
C LYS A 30 0.66 -17.08 -32.82
N SER A 31 -0.27 -16.12 -32.76
CA SER A 31 -0.68 -15.47 -31.51
C SER A 31 -1.53 -16.39 -30.64
N ALA A 32 -2.40 -17.21 -31.26
CA ALA A 32 -3.19 -18.21 -30.55
C ALA A 32 -2.29 -19.31 -29.95
N TYR A 33 -1.27 -19.76 -30.69
CA TYR A 33 -0.27 -20.70 -30.18
C TYR A 33 0.55 -20.12 -29.02
N LEU A 34 0.94 -18.85 -29.12
CA LEU A 34 1.63 -18.15 -28.04
C LEU A 34 0.76 -18.07 -26.77
N LEU A 35 -0.51 -17.69 -26.90
CA LEU A 35 -1.48 -17.63 -25.81
C LEU A 35 -1.65 -18.99 -25.10
N LYS A 36 -1.84 -20.06 -25.89
CA LYS A 36 -1.97 -21.42 -25.38
C LYS A 36 -0.70 -21.90 -24.69
N SER A 37 0.44 -21.66 -25.31
CA SER A 37 1.75 -22.04 -24.76
C SER A 37 2.01 -21.34 -23.44
N MET A 38 1.68 -20.05 -23.31
CA MET A 38 1.88 -19.30 -22.06
C MET A 38 0.95 -19.73 -20.91
N ARG A 39 -0.25 -20.26 -21.22
CA ARG A 39 -1.21 -20.78 -20.23
C ARG A 39 -0.88 -22.20 -19.78
N GLU A 40 -0.75 -23.12 -20.74
CA GLU A 40 -0.71 -24.57 -20.49
C GLU A 40 0.71 -25.10 -20.28
N LYS A 41 1.72 -24.50 -20.90
CA LYS A 41 3.09 -25.01 -20.88
C LYS A 41 4.02 -23.98 -20.22
N SER A 42 4.67 -24.34 -19.12
CA SER A 42 5.73 -23.47 -18.55
C SER A 42 7.03 -23.56 -19.36
N LEU A 43 6.96 -23.38 -20.68
CA LEU A 43 8.12 -23.37 -21.56
C LEU A 43 8.86 -22.03 -21.42
N PRO A 44 10.20 -22.04 -21.48
CA PRO A 44 10.99 -20.82 -21.58
C PRO A 44 10.79 -20.16 -22.95
N ASP A 45 10.80 -18.83 -22.99
CA ASP A 45 10.58 -18.02 -24.19
C ASP A 45 11.46 -18.44 -25.39
N SER A 46 12.68 -18.94 -25.14
CA SER A 46 13.58 -19.45 -26.18
C SER A 46 13.01 -20.66 -26.93
N LYS A 47 12.38 -21.62 -26.23
CA LYS A 47 11.75 -22.78 -26.85
C LYS A 47 10.47 -22.41 -27.60
N ILE A 48 9.72 -21.44 -27.08
CA ILE A 48 8.51 -20.92 -27.74
C ILE A 48 8.89 -20.20 -29.04
N MET A 49 10.00 -19.46 -29.05
CA MET A 49 10.53 -18.81 -30.26
C MET A 49 10.95 -19.83 -31.33
N GLU A 50 11.58 -20.94 -30.93
CA GLU A 50 11.95 -22.05 -31.82
C GLU A 50 10.71 -22.73 -32.41
N GLU A 51 9.71 -23.07 -31.59
CA GLU A 51 8.47 -23.71 -32.05
C GLU A 51 7.61 -22.82 -32.95
N LEU A 52 7.66 -21.50 -32.77
CA LEU A 52 6.93 -20.52 -33.59
C LEU A 52 7.68 -20.12 -34.87
N GLU A 53 8.94 -20.54 -35.02
CA GLU A 53 9.85 -20.16 -36.09
C GLU A 53 9.93 -18.62 -36.25
N VAL A 54 10.14 -17.91 -35.13
CA VAL A 54 10.21 -16.43 -35.12
C VAL A 54 11.51 -15.93 -34.51
N ASN A 55 12.03 -14.83 -35.08
CA ASN A 55 13.17 -14.14 -34.49
C ASN A 55 12.74 -13.31 -33.26
N THR A 56 13.73 -12.87 -32.48
CA THR A 56 13.53 -12.12 -31.23
C THR A 56 12.62 -10.89 -31.40
N ASN A 57 12.79 -10.12 -32.48
CA ASN A 57 12.02 -8.90 -32.73
C ASN A 57 10.55 -9.22 -33.07
N ALA A 58 10.32 -10.23 -33.91
CA ALA A 58 8.99 -10.71 -34.28
C ALA A 58 8.27 -11.29 -33.06
N TYR A 59 8.98 -12.00 -32.18
CA TYR A 59 8.43 -12.52 -30.92
C TYR A 59 7.94 -11.39 -30.00
N TYR A 60 8.73 -10.33 -29.78
CA TYR A 60 8.31 -9.20 -28.96
C TYR A 60 7.14 -8.43 -29.56
N THR A 61 7.07 -8.33 -30.89
CA THR A 61 5.94 -7.68 -31.58
C THR A 61 4.67 -8.52 -31.45
N LEU A 62 4.75 -9.84 -31.63
CA LEU A 62 3.63 -10.77 -31.40
C LEU A 62 3.14 -10.67 -29.96
N ARG A 63 4.06 -10.65 -28.99
CA ARG A 63 3.74 -10.55 -27.56
C ARG A 63 3.05 -9.24 -27.21
N SER A 64 3.52 -8.12 -27.76
CA SER A 64 2.90 -6.80 -27.56
C SER A 64 1.47 -6.76 -28.12
N ARG A 65 1.28 -7.25 -29.35
CA ARG A 65 -0.06 -7.33 -29.99
C ARG A 65 -1.01 -8.26 -29.24
N LEU A 66 -0.50 -9.39 -28.72
CA LEU A 66 -1.29 -10.30 -27.90
C LEU A 66 -1.73 -9.63 -26.60
N ASN A 67 -0.84 -8.89 -25.93
CA ASN A 67 -1.19 -8.14 -24.72
C ASN A 67 -2.28 -7.09 -25.00
N GLN A 68 -2.13 -6.31 -26.07
CA GLN A 68 -3.14 -5.33 -26.49
C GLN A 68 -4.50 -5.97 -26.74
N LYS A 69 -4.53 -7.13 -27.42
CA LYS A 69 -5.79 -7.82 -27.74
C LYS A 69 -6.46 -8.45 -26.50
N ILE A 70 -5.68 -8.89 -25.51
CA ILE A 70 -6.21 -9.34 -24.22
C ILE A 70 -6.74 -8.14 -23.41
N GLU A 71 -5.99 -7.03 -23.37
CA GLU A 71 -6.44 -5.79 -22.72
C GLU A 71 -7.73 -5.26 -23.37
N GLU A 72 -7.81 -5.22 -24.70
CA GLU A 72 -9.02 -4.87 -25.44
C GLU A 72 -10.19 -5.79 -25.12
N TYR A 73 -9.98 -7.11 -25.08
CA TYR A 73 -11.03 -8.07 -24.72
C TYR A 73 -11.49 -7.91 -23.27
N LEU A 74 -10.57 -7.70 -22.33
CA LEU A 74 -10.91 -7.44 -20.92
C LEU A 74 -11.68 -6.12 -20.79
N LEU A 75 -11.28 -5.07 -21.51
CA LEU A 75 -12.01 -3.80 -21.59
C LEU A 75 -13.39 -3.96 -22.25
N GLN A 76 -13.55 -4.87 -23.21
CA GLN A 76 -14.83 -5.18 -23.83
C GLN A 76 -15.73 -6.04 -22.92
N GLN A 77 -15.18 -6.97 -22.14
CA GLN A 77 -15.91 -7.66 -21.07
C GLN A 77 -16.30 -6.69 -19.94
N MET A 78 -15.56 -5.59 -19.79
CA MET A 78 -15.96 -4.43 -18.98
C MET A 78 -17.06 -3.56 -19.64
N GLU A 79 -17.62 -3.92 -20.81
CA GLU A 79 -18.91 -3.41 -21.29
C GLU A 79 -20.06 -3.96 -20.41
N ASN A 80 -20.01 -3.54 -19.15
CA ASN A 80 -20.97 -3.73 -18.10
C ASN A 80 -22.19 -2.81 -18.39
N PRO A 81 -23.42 -3.18 -17.98
CA PRO A 81 -24.56 -2.26 -17.91
C PRO A 81 -24.20 -0.84 -17.43
N ARG A 82 -23.21 -0.74 -16.53
CA ARG A 82 -22.58 0.51 -16.09
C ARG A 82 -22.06 1.38 -17.24
N THR A 83 -21.28 0.82 -18.17
CA THR A 83 -20.70 1.54 -19.31
C THR A 83 -21.78 2.10 -20.23
N ASP A 84 -22.86 1.36 -20.45
CA ASP A 84 -24.01 1.84 -21.22
C ASP A 84 -24.73 2.99 -20.51
N ILE A 85 -24.89 2.92 -19.18
CA ILE A 85 -25.45 4.01 -18.39
C ILE A 85 -24.56 5.25 -18.49
N LEU A 86 -23.24 5.11 -18.35
CA LEU A 86 -22.28 6.21 -18.47
C LEU A 86 -22.33 6.85 -19.88
N LYS A 87 -22.39 6.05 -20.94
CA LYS A 87 -22.57 6.55 -22.32
C LYS A 87 -23.87 7.35 -22.45
N LYS A 88 -24.98 6.88 -21.86
CA LYS A 88 -26.25 7.63 -21.86
C LYS A 88 -26.15 8.94 -21.08
N VAL A 89 -25.45 8.96 -19.94
CA VAL A 89 -25.22 10.17 -19.12
C VAL A 89 -24.39 11.20 -19.89
N ALA A 90 -23.32 10.77 -20.56
CA ALA A 90 -22.48 11.64 -21.40
C ALA A 90 -23.30 12.32 -22.52
N ASN A 91 -24.30 11.62 -23.06
CA ASN A 91 -25.16 12.10 -24.14
C ASN A 91 -26.40 12.89 -23.65
N ILE A 92 -26.52 13.22 -22.36
CA ILE A 92 -27.67 13.95 -21.81
C ILE A 92 -27.90 15.28 -22.53
N ASN A 93 -26.84 16.04 -22.82
CA ASN A 93 -26.96 17.31 -23.52
C ASN A 93 -27.63 17.11 -24.89
N GLU A 94 -27.22 16.10 -25.64
CA GLU A 94 -27.78 15.79 -26.94
C GLU A 94 -29.26 15.38 -26.84
N ILE A 95 -29.64 14.61 -25.82
CA ILE A 95 -31.04 14.25 -25.55
C ILE A 95 -31.87 15.51 -25.28
N ILE A 96 -31.37 16.44 -24.46
CA ILE A 96 -32.07 17.69 -24.10
C ILE A 96 -32.31 18.57 -25.32
N PHE A 97 -31.33 18.68 -26.23
CA PHE A 97 -31.42 19.56 -27.39
C PHE A 97 -32.14 18.94 -28.60
N THR A 98 -32.18 17.61 -28.73
CA THR A 98 -32.72 16.93 -29.93
C THR A 98 -34.08 16.25 -29.72
N LYS A 99 -34.45 15.89 -28.49
CA LYS A 99 -35.71 15.17 -28.21
C LYS A 99 -36.81 16.10 -27.69
N LYS A 100 -38.07 15.68 -27.86
CA LYS A 100 -39.23 16.38 -27.27
C LYS A 100 -39.11 16.37 -25.74
N ARG A 101 -39.46 17.49 -25.08
CA ARG A 101 -39.36 17.68 -23.62
C ARG A 101 -39.91 16.51 -22.78
N ALA A 102 -41.09 16.00 -23.13
CA ALA A 102 -41.71 14.86 -22.42
C ALA A 102 -40.86 13.59 -22.51
N ILE A 103 -40.27 13.31 -23.68
CA ILE A 103 -39.39 12.16 -23.90
C ILE A 103 -38.08 12.35 -23.13
N ALA A 104 -37.49 13.55 -23.18
CA ALA A 104 -36.27 13.85 -22.44
C ALA A 104 -36.44 13.67 -20.93
N ILE A 105 -37.55 14.16 -20.35
CA ILE A 105 -37.86 13.97 -18.92
C ILE A 105 -38.05 12.49 -18.58
N ALA A 106 -38.80 11.73 -19.40
CA ALA A 106 -39.01 10.30 -19.17
C ALA A 106 -37.69 9.51 -19.21
N THR A 107 -36.82 9.82 -20.19
CA THR A 107 -35.49 9.20 -20.29
C THR A 107 -34.61 9.54 -19.10
N LEU A 108 -34.59 10.80 -18.65
CA LEU A 108 -33.80 11.22 -17.50
C LEU A 108 -34.31 10.63 -16.17
N LYS A 109 -35.63 10.48 -15.97
CA LYS A 109 -36.18 9.78 -14.80
C LYS A 109 -35.83 8.28 -14.81
N LYS A 110 -35.80 7.66 -16.00
CA LYS A 110 -35.31 6.28 -16.14
C LYS A 110 -33.82 6.18 -15.78
N LEU A 111 -33.01 7.11 -16.27
CA LEU A 111 -31.59 7.20 -15.93
C LEU A 111 -31.36 7.47 -14.44
N GLU A 112 -32.14 8.35 -13.80
CA GLU A 112 -32.10 8.59 -12.36
C GLU A 112 -32.25 7.30 -11.58
N LYS A 113 -33.25 6.47 -11.94
CA LYS A 113 -33.45 5.16 -11.31
C LYS A 113 -32.28 4.21 -11.56
N GLU A 114 -31.82 4.09 -12.81
CA GLU A 114 -30.66 3.26 -13.16
C GLU A 114 -29.42 3.71 -12.35
N LEU A 115 -29.14 5.00 -12.24
CA LEU A 115 -27.98 5.52 -11.49
C LEU A 115 -28.08 5.25 -9.99
N LEU A 116 -29.27 5.32 -9.40
CA LEU A 116 -29.49 4.94 -8.00
C LEU A 116 -29.30 3.43 -7.79
N ASP A 117 -29.82 2.61 -8.69
CA ASP A 117 -29.73 1.14 -8.60
C ASP A 117 -28.27 0.64 -8.71
N TYR A 118 -27.40 1.37 -9.44
CA TYR A 118 -25.98 1.04 -9.61
C TYR A 118 -25.03 1.89 -8.73
N ASP A 119 -25.56 2.69 -7.80
CA ASP A 119 -24.81 3.63 -6.94
C ASP A 119 -23.81 4.56 -7.68
N LEU A 120 -24.24 5.07 -8.83
CA LEU A 120 -23.46 6.01 -9.66
C LEU A 120 -23.70 7.45 -9.21
N SER A 121 -23.25 7.74 -7.98
CA SER A 121 -23.46 9.02 -7.30
C SER A 121 -22.88 10.22 -8.06
N ASN A 122 -21.72 10.10 -8.73
CA ASN A 122 -21.12 11.23 -9.46
C ASN A 122 -22.01 11.69 -10.61
N GLU A 123 -22.45 10.74 -11.42
CA GLU A 123 -23.27 10.93 -12.60
C GLU A 123 -24.69 11.39 -12.27
N LEU A 124 -25.22 10.97 -11.11
CA LEU A 124 -26.55 11.39 -10.64
C LEU A 124 -26.66 12.92 -10.49
N THR A 125 -25.56 13.59 -10.14
CA THR A 125 -25.47 15.07 -10.10
C THR A 125 -25.86 15.70 -11.43
N ILE A 126 -25.40 15.12 -12.54
CA ILE A 126 -25.65 15.62 -13.90
C ILE A 126 -27.12 15.44 -14.27
N VAL A 127 -27.70 14.30 -13.89
CA VAL A 127 -29.12 14.01 -14.11
C VAL A 127 -30.01 14.96 -13.31
N TYR A 128 -29.75 15.16 -12.02
CA TYR A 128 -30.52 16.12 -11.20
C TYR A 128 -30.43 17.55 -11.70
N LYS A 129 -29.23 18.00 -12.11
CA LYS A 129 -29.03 19.32 -12.74
C LYS A 129 -29.89 19.47 -14.00
N SER A 130 -29.97 18.42 -14.79
CA SER A 130 -30.70 18.41 -16.07
C SER A 130 -32.21 18.36 -15.87
N LEU A 131 -32.69 17.51 -14.97
CA LEU A 131 -34.10 17.43 -14.57
C LEU A 131 -34.59 18.75 -13.97
N LYS A 132 -33.80 19.38 -13.09
CA LYS A 132 -34.07 20.72 -12.56
C LYS A 132 -34.28 21.74 -13.68
N LYS A 133 -33.40 21.80 -14.69
CA LYS A 133 -33.52 22.73 -15.83
C LYS A 133 -34.76 22.46 -16.69
N LEU A 134 -35.07 21.20 -16.97
CA LEU A 134 -36.23 20.84 -17.79
C LEU A 134 -37.57 21.08 -17.08
N GLN A 135 -37.56 21.20 -15.76
CA GLN A 135 -38.76 21.39 -14.94
C GLN A 135 -38.95 22.84 -14.46
N VAL A 136 -38.20 23.84 -14.95
CA VAL A 136 -38.26 25.24 -14.48
C VAL A 136 -39.67 25.85 -14.37
N HIS A 137 -40.59 25.47 -15.26
CA HIS A 137 -41.98 25.93 -15.26
C HIS A 137 -42.99 24.90 -14.70
N SER A 138 -42.51 23.91 -13.96
CA SER A 138 -43.28 22.80 -13.39
C SER A 138 -43.19 22.82 -11.87
N PRO A 139 -44.23 22.38 -11.13
CA PRO A 139 -44.14 22.18 -9.68
C PRO A 139 -42.99 21.25 -9.26
N ASP A 140 -42.56 20.33 -10.14
CA ASP A 140 -41.42 19.43 -9.91
C ASP A 140 -40.07 20.17 -9.80
N TYR A 141 -39.99 21.45 -10.21
CA TYR A 141 -38.76 22.25 -10.14
C TYR A 141 -38.17 22.28 -8.72
N PHE A 142 -39.03 22.55 -7.73
CA PHE A 142 -38.59 22.71 -6.35
C PHE A 142 -38.00 21.41 -5.80
N ASN A 143 -38.66 20.28 -6.06
CA ASN A 143 -38.18 18.96 -5.68
C ASN A 143 -36.79 18.65 -6.27
N TYR A 144 -36.63 18.78 -7.59
CA TYR A 144 -35.33 18.53 -8.23
C TYR A 144 -34.26 19.56 -7.88
N SER A 145 -34.65 20.80 -7.52
CA SER A 145 -33.72 21.78 -6.98
C SER A 145 -33.19 21.38 -5.61
N GLN A 146 -34.05 20.87 -4.73
CA GLN A 146 -33.66 20.36 -3.42
C GLN A 146 -32.78 19.11 -3.54
N LEU A 147 -33.17 18.15 -4.38
CA LEU A 147 -32.39 16.94 -4.64
C LEU A 147 -31.00 17.29 -5.19
N TYR A 148 -30.92 18.18 -6.17
CA TYR A 148 -29.64 18.65 -6.71
C TYR A 148 -28.76 19.29 -5.63
N ASN A 149 -29.29 20.21 -4.84
CA ASN A 149 -28.50 20.91 -3.81
C ASN A 149 -28.01 19.94 -2.72
N ARG A 150 -28.88 19.03 -2.26
CA ARG A 150 -28.52 18.00 -1.27
C ARG A 150 -27.43 17.08 -1.82
N HIS A 151 -27.56 16.65 -3.07
CA HIS A 151 -26.60 15.75 -3.70
C HIS A 151 -25.25 16.42 -3.95
N VAL A 152 -25.23 17.69 -4.34
CA VAL A 152 -23.97 18.47 -4.45
C VAL A 152 -23.28 18.58 -3.09
N ALA A 153 -24.03 18.87 -2.02
CA ALA A 153 -23.46 18.97 -0.68
C ALA A 153 -22.92 17.62 -0.18
N TYR A 154 -23.60 16.51 -0.51
CA TYR A 154 -23.12 15.16 -0.26
C TYR A 154 -21.82 14.87 -1.01
N MET A 155 -21.75 15.16 -2.31
CA MET A 155 -20.54 14.94 -3.11
C MET A 155 -19.35 15.72 -2.56
N LEU A 156 -19.54 16.98 -2.16
CA LEU A 156 -18.50 17.77 -1.52
C LEU A 156 -18.02 17.16 -0.18
N ALA A 157 -18.91 16.53 0.58
CA ALA A 157 -18.52 15.83 1.80
C ALA A 157 -17.72 14.54 1.50
N VAL A 158 -18.07 13.82 0.44
CA VAL A 158 -17.31 12.64 -0.03
C VAL A 158 -15.91 13.05 -0.48
N ASP A 159 -15.80 14.07 -1.33
CA ASP A 159 -14.50 14.58 -1.81
C ASP A 159 -13.64 15.05 -0.62
N LYS A 160 -14.23 15.81 0.32
CA LYS A 160 -13.54 16.24 1.53
C LYS A 160 -13.07 15.05 2.39
N ALA A 161 -13.90 14.03 2.56
CA ALA A 161 -13.54 12.85 3.34
C ALA A 161 -12.38 12.09 2.69
N GLU A 162 -12.36 11.96 1.36
CA GLU A 162 -11.28 11.35 0.60
C GLU A 162 -9.96 12.13 0.75
N ASP A 163 -10.01 13.45 0.63
CA ASP A 163 -8.84 14.32 0.85
C ASP A 163 -8.28 14.16 2.27
N LEU A 164 -9.16 14.14 3.29
CA LEU A 164 -8.75 13.95 4.68
C LEU A 164 -8.11 12.58 4.92
N VAL A 165 -8.59 11.52 4.26
CA VAL A 165 -7.99 10.17 4.33
C VAL A 165 -6.56 10.21 3.76
N ALA A 166 -6.36 10.83 2.60
CA ALA A 166 -5.04 10.98 2.00
C ALA A 166 -4.09 11.81 2.88
N ASP A 167 -4.56 12.96 3.39
CA ASP A 167 -3.79 13.83 4.27
C ASP A 167 -3.41 13.13 5.57
N TYR A 168 -4.32 12.32 6.14
CA TYR A 168 -4.05 11.53 7.33
C TYR A 168 -2.88 10.57 7.11
N PHE A 169 -2.91 9.74 6.06
CA PHE A 169 -1.85 8.74 5.84
C PHE A 169 -0.51 9.36 5.43
N LYS A 170 -0.54 10.47 4.69
CA LYS A 170 0.65 11.28 4.44
C LYS A 170 1.24 11.82 5.73
N LYS A 171 0.41 12.37 6.62
CA LYS A 171 0.83 12.89 7.92
C LYS A 171 1.37 11.77 8.81
N TYR A 172 0.72 10.60 8.79
CA TYR A 172 1.15 9.43 9.55
C TYR A 172 2.56 8.99 9.13
N GLY A 173 2.82 8.94 7.82
CA GLY A 173 4.18 8.68 7.32
C GLY A 173 5.21 9.65 7.89
N HIS A 174 4.93 10.95 7.94
CA HIS A 174 5.84 11.91 8.56
C HIS A 174 6.01 11.68 10.06
N TYR A 175 4.92 11.43 10.79
CA TYR A 175 4.93 11.13 12.21
C TYR A 175 5.85 9.94 12.55
N THR A 176 5.83 8.86 11.74
CA THR A 176 6.70 7.69 11.97
C THR A 176 8.20 8.04 11.96
N LEU A 177 8.60 9.12 11.26
CA LEU A 177 10.00 9.56 11.13
C LEU A 177 10.41 10.64 12.14
N THR A 178 9.46 11.45 12.61
CA THR A 178 9.71 12.60 13.49
C THR A 178 9.43 12.28 14.95
N GLN A 179 8.38 11.50 15.23
CA GLN A 179 7.84 11.22 16.55
C GLN A 179 7.44 12.50 17.32
N GLY A 180 7.10 13.56 16.57
CA GLY A 180 6.80 14.87 17.15
C GLY A 180 5.43 14.89 17.83
N PRO A 181 5.28 15.50 19.02
CA PRO A 181 3.96 15.66 19.66
C PRO A 181 3.02 16.53 18.82
N THR A 182 3.56 17.45 18.03
CA THR A 182 2.77 18.25 17.07
C THR A 182 2.16 17.37 15.98
N ASP A 183 2.94 16.45 15.42
CA ASP A 183 2.45 15.56 14.36
C ASP A 183 1.39 14.60 14.90
N LEU A 184 1.57 14.12 16.13
CA LEU A 184 0.57 13.32 16.84
C LEU A 184 -0.74 14.07 17.02
N LEU A 185 -0.68 15.31 17.54
CA LEU A 185 -1.87 16.15 17.72
C LEU A 185 -2.61 16.39 16.40
N GLU A 186 -1.87 16.65 15.31
CA GLU A 186 -2.46 16.83 13.99
C GLU A 186 -3.19 15.57 13.49
N LEU A 187 -2.63 14.37 13.72
CA LEU A 187 -3.31 13.11 13.38
C LEU A 187 -4.64 12.95 14.14
N SER A 188 -4.65 13.27 15.43
CA SER A 188 -5.87 13.21 16.25
C SER A 188 -6.91 14.24 15.83
N LEU A 189 -6.48 15.43 15.38
CA LEU A 189 -7.37 16.45 14.84
C LEU A 189 -7.97 16.03 13.49
N ILE A 190 -7.18 15.48 12.56
CA ILE A 190 -7.67 14.98 11.28
C ILE A 190 -8.68 13.84 11.52
N ASN A 191 -8.37 12.91 12.43
CA ASN A 191 -9.28 11.83 12.80
C ASN A 191 -10.64 12.39 13.29
N LYS A 192 -10.62 13.38 14.20
CA LYS A 192 -11.85 14.05 14.67
C LYS A 192 -12.61 14.74 13.55
N GLU A 193 -11.90 15.39 12.62
CA GLU A 193 -12.52 16.07 11.48
C GLU A 193 -13.19 15.09 10.51
N VAL A 194 -12.56 13.94 10.24
CA VAL A 194 -13.12 12.87 9.39
C VAL A 194 -14.39 12.31 10.03
N ASN A 195 -14.34 12.01 11.33
CA ASN A 195 -15.51 11.53 12.09
C ASN A 195 -16.67 12.56 12.04
N SER A 196 -16.36 13.85 12.17
CA SER A 196 -17.34 14.95 12.11
C SER A 196 -17.89 15.17 10.70
N THR A 197 -17.08 15.03 9.67
CA THR A 197 -17.49 15.20 8.26
C THR A 197 -18.39 14.04 7.82
N CYS A 198 -18.02 12.81 8.21
CA CYS A 198 -18.77 11.60 7.84
C CYS A 198 -20.07 11.44 8.62
N SER A 199 -20.26 12.10 9.77
CA SER A 199 -21.52 12.07 10.53
C SER A 199 -22.62 12.97 9.94
N LEU A 200 -22.28 13.86 9.00
CA LEU A 200 -23.24 14.75 8.34
C LEU A 200 -24.24 14.01 7.44
N TYR A 201 -23.84 12.85 6.91
CA TYR A 201 -24.65 12.06 5.99
C TYR A 201 -24.54 10.57 6.33
N ASP A 202 -25.68 9.88 6.36
CA ASP A 202 -25.70 8.42 6.41
C ASP A 202 -25.34 7.85 5.03
N SER A 203 -24.07 7.51 4.85
CA SER A 203 -23.51 7.02 3.59
C SER A 203 -22.53 5.90 3.85
N HIS A 204 -22.73 4.80 3.13
CA HIS A 204 -21.81 3.67 3.14
C HIS A 204 -20.41 4.07 2.62
N ARG A 205 -20.30 4.99 1.64
CA ARG A 205 -19.01 5.47 1.13
C ARG A 205 -18.24 6.27 2.19
N LEU A 206 -18.90 7.21 2.85
CA LEU A 206 -18.31 7.96 3.96
C LEU A 206 -17.92 7.04 5.11
N TYR A 207 -18.73 6.01 5.39
CA TYR A 207 -18.42 5.01 6.40
C TYR A 207 -17.15 4.21 6.07
N VAL A 208 -16.96 3.77 4.82
CA VAL A 208 -15.75 3.06 4.38
C VAL A 208 -14.51 3.95 4.54
N TYR A 209 -14.55 5.20 4.08
CA TYR A 209 -13.43 6.16 4.22
C TYR A 209 -13.08 6.44 5.68
N LYS A 210 -14.11 6.71 6.50
CA LYS A 210 -13.96 6.86 7.96
C LYS A 210 -13.30 5.62 8.59
N SER A 211 -13.68 4.43 8.14
CA SER A 211 -13.18 3.17 8.67
C SER A 211 -11.69 2.95 8.39
N CYS A 212 -11.19 3.36 7.22
CA CYS A 212 -9.76 3.29 6.92
C CYS A 212 -8.92 4.03 7.99
N ILE A 213 -9.32 5.25 8.36
CA ILE A 213 -8.62 6.04 9.37
C ILE A 213 -8.85 5.48 10.77
N ASN A 214 -10.10 5.26 11.17
CA ASN A 214 -10.42 4.90 12.55
C ASN A 214 -9.76 3.59 12.97
N ILE A 215 -9.74 2.59 12.08
CA ILE A 215 -9.09 1.30 12.35
C ILE A 215 -7.58 1.53 12.53
N TRP A 216 -6.95 2.24 11.58
CA TRP A 216 -5.52 2.52 11.65
C TRP A 216 -5.13 3.35 12.88
N HIS A 217 -5.90 4.38 13.17
CA HIS A 217 -5.65 5.31 14.27
C HIS A 217 -5.67 4.61 15.62
N ARG A 218 -6.63 3.69 15.82
CA ARG A 218 -6.74 2.90 17.04
C ARG A 218 -5.61 1.90 17.21
N LEU A 219 -5.16 1.30 16.10
CA LEU A 219 -4.05 0.34 16.15
C LEU A 219 -2.70 1.03 16.38
N PHE A 220 -2.47 2.20 15.78
CA PHE A 220 -1.11 2.73 15.63
C PHE A 220 -0.92 4.20 16.04
N VAL A 221 -1.92 4.85 16.63
CA VAL A 221 -1.79 6.26 17.05
C VAL A 221 -2.32 6.48 18.47
N GLU A 222 -3.59 6.20 18.71
CA GLU A 222 -4.22 6.30 20.03
C GLU A 222 -4.91 4.97 20.37
N PRO A 223 -4.24 4.08 21.12
CA PRO A 223 -4.81 2.81 21.54
C PRO A 223 -6.06 3.01 22.40
N ASP A 224 -6.99 2.06 22.30
CA ASP A 224 -8.31 2.09 22.93
C ASP A 224 -8.30 2.32 24.45
N GLU A 225 -7.17 2.05 25.13
CA GLU A 225 -6.98 2.33 26.56
C GLU A 225 -7.19 3.80 26.94
N ASN A 226 -7.11 4.73 25.98
CA ASN A 226 -7.26 6.17 26.19
C ASN A 226 -8.66 6.72 25.85
N VAL A 227 -9.59 5.89 25.38
CA VAL A 227 -10.94 6.32 24.98
C VAL A 227 -11.99 5.55 25.78
N SER A 228 -13.02 6.23 26.28
CA SER A 228 -14.12 5.58 27.00
C SER A 228 -14.79 4.53 26.11
N GLU A 229 -14.79 3.27 26.56
CA GLU A 229 -15.36 2.10 25.86
C GLU A 229 -16.82 2.28 25.41
N GLU A 230 -17.56 3.22 25.99
CA GLU A 230 -18.97 3.47 25.70
C GLU A 230 -19.23 4.33 24.44
N GLU A 231 -18.21 4.95 23.83
CA GLU A 231 -18.40 5.92 22.72
C GLU A 231 -17.97 5.42 21.33
N LEU A 232 -17.24 4.31 21.22
CA LEU A 232 -16.66 3.85 19.95
C LEU A 232 -17.20 2.48 19.50
N GLU A 233 -17.52 2.38 18.20
CA GLU A 233 -17.83 1.10 17.53
C GLU A 233 -16.58 0.18 17.55
N PRO A 234 -16.66 -1.09 17.98
CA PRO A 234 -15.53 -2.02 17.97
C PRO A 234 -14.91 -2.20 16.58
N VAL A 235 -13.57 -2.40 16.48
CA VAL A 235 -12.88 -2.54 15.18
C VAL A 235 -13.45 -3.72 14.39
N GLU A 236 -13.77 -4.82 15.04
CA GLU A 236 -14.34 -6.01 14.40
C GLU A 236 -15.72 -5.74 13.81
N ASP A 237 -16.55 -4.96 14.51
CA ASP A 237 -17.87 -4.56 14.00
C ASP A 237 -17.72 -3.64 12.79
N MET A 238 -16.73 -2.74 12.82
CA MET A 238 -16.39 -1.90 11.66
C MET A 238 -15.96 -2.73 10.46
N LEU A 239 -15.05 -3.69 10.65
CA LEU A 239 -14.58 -4.59 9.60
C LEU A 239 -15.72 -5.43 9.02
N LEU A 240 -16.59 -6.00 9.87
CA LEU A 240 -17.75 -6.77 9.44
C LEU A 240 -18.76 -5.92 8.66
N LYS A 241 -18.97 -4.67 9.07
CA LYS A 241 -19.88 -3.75 8.39
C LYS A 241 -19.31 -3.31 7.04
N VAL A 242 -18.00 -3.04 6.97
CA VAL A 242 -17.33 -2.77 5.70
C VAL A 242 -17.46 -3.97 4.77
N ASP A 243 -17.19 -5.20 5.22
CA ASP A 243 -17.32 -6.39 4.38
C ASP A 243 -18.72 -6.51 3.77
N LYS A 244 -19.77 -6.28 4.57
CA LYS A 244 -21.16 -6.25 4.08
C LYS A 244 -21.37 -5.18 3.01
N ILE A 245 -20.83 -3.98 3.19
CA ILE A 245 -20.91 -2.90 2.20
C ILE A 245 -20.18 -3.31 0.92
N LEU A 246 -18.96 -3.82 1.01
CA LEU A 246 -18.17 -4.21 -0.16
C LEU A 246 -18.83 -5.35 -0.96
N ASP A 247 -19.55 -6.24 -0.28
CA ASP A 247 -20.30 -7.34 -0.91
C ASP A 247 -21.63 -6.87 -1.52
N GLU A 248 -22.38 -6.02 -0.82
CA GLU A 248 -23.64 -5.44 -1.32
C GLU A 248 -23.40 -4.60 -2.58
N TYR A 249 -22.33 -3.80 -2.58
CA TYR A 249 -21.96 -2.89 -3.67
C TYR A 249 -20.78 -3.43 -4.51
N HIS A 250 -20.73 -4.74 -4.77
CA HIS A 250 -19.63 -5.41 -5.48
C HIS A 250 -19.37 -4.93 -6.92
N LEU A 251 -20.31 -4.18 -7.53
CA LEU A 251 -20.16 -3.57 -8.85
C LEU A 251 -19.49 -2.18 -8.81
N ASP A 252 -19.31 -1.60 -7.62
CA ASP A 252 -18.54 -0.38 -7.42
C ASP A 252 -17.05 -0.69 -7.59
N SER A 253 -16.39 0.07 -8.45
CA SER A 253 -14.98 -0.09 -8.77
C SER A 253 -14.09 0.33 -7.61
N ILE A 254 -14.51 1.34 -6.84
CA ILE A 254 -13.79 1.79 -5.65
C ILE A 254 -13.77 0.66 -4.63
N TYR A 255 -14.91 0.02 -4.36
CA TYR A 255 -15.02 -1.06 -3.39
C TYR A 255 -14.30 -2.33 -3.82
N TYR A 256 -14.32 -2.65 -5.11
CA TYR A 256 -13.49 -3.71 -5.66
C TYR A 256 -12.01 -3.49 -5.31
N HIS A 257 -11.49 -2.26 -5.53
CA HIS A 257 -10.10 -1.92 -5.23
C HIS A 257 -9.81 -1.77 -3.74
N LEU A 258 -10.73 -1.26 -2.93
CA LEU A 258 -10.53 -1.12 -1.49
C LEU A 258 -10.56 -2.45 -0.74
N ARG A 259 -11.05 -3.54 -1.35
CA ARG A 259 -11.04 -4.86 -0.70
C ARG A 259 -9.65 -5.25 -0.22
N VAL A 260 -8.61 -5.10 -1.05
CA VAL A 260 -7.23 -5.43 -0.65
C VAL A 260 -6.72 -4.53 0.50
N VAL A 261 -7.20 -3.29 0.58
CA VAL A 261 -6.89 -2.39 1.71
C VAL A 261 -7.50 -2.92 3.01
N PHE A 262 -8.73 -3.43 2.97
CA PHE A 262 -9.35 -4.00 4.17
C PHE A 262 -8.81 -5.38 4.55
N GLU A 263 -8.38 -6.21 3.59
CA GLU A 263 -7.61 -7.42 3.90
C GLU A 263 -6.29 -7.07 4.59
N TYR A 264 -5.63 -6.00 4.16
CA TYR A 264 -4.46 -5.44 4.83
C TYR A 264 -4.77 -4.94 6.25
N LEU A 265 -5.84 -4.18 6.45
CA LEU A 265 -6.25 -3.72 7.78
C LEU A 265 -6.61 -4.88 8.73
N LYS A 266 -7.26 -5.94 8.23
CA LYS A 266 -7.54 -7.16 9.00
C LYS A 266 -6.26 -7.86 9.43
N LEU A 267 -5.30 -7.98 8.52
CA LEU A 267 -3.98 -8.51 8.82
C LEU A 267 -3.34 -7.75 9.99
N GLU A 268 -3.21 -6.43 9.87
CA GLU A 268 -2.57 -5.60 10.88
C GLU A 268 -3.32 -5.62 12.21
N TYR A 269 -4.66 -5.59 12.17
CA TYR A 269 -5.48 -5.74 13.37
C TYR A 269 -5.16 -7.04 14.12
N TYR A 270 -5.16 -8.20 13.45
CA TYR A 270 -4.87 -9.46 14.11
C TYR A 270 -3.41 -9.59 14.54
N ASN A 271 -2.49 -8.94 13.84
CA ASN A 271 -1.07 -8.97 14.16
C ASN A 271 -0.78 -8.11 15.41
N HIS A 272 -1.40 -6.94 15.52
CA HIS A 272 -1.34 -6.03 16.66
C HIS A 272 -1.78 -6.72 17.96
N TYR A 273 -2.90 -7.45 17.94
CA TYR A 273 -3.37 -8.23 19.10
C TYR A 273 -2.72 -9.62 19.23
N HIS A 274 -1.65 -9.88 18.47
CA HIS A 274 -0.90 -11.15 18.48
C HIS A 274 -1.74 -12.41 18.20
N VAL A 275 -2.87 -12.27 17.50
CA VAL A 275 -3.73 -13.37 17.06
C VAL A 275 -3.21 -13.93 15.73
N PHE A 276 -1.97 -14.39 15.74
CA PHE A 276 -1.22 -14.72 14.51
C PHE A 276 -1.93 -15.74 13.63
N ARG A 277 -2.59 -16.75 14.21
CA ARG A 277 -3.34 -17.76 13.44
C ARG A 277 -4.46 -17.14 12.56
N LYS A 278 -5.07 -16.04 12.99
CA LYS A 278 -6.05 -15.32 12.17
C LYS A 278 -5.35 -14.42 11.15
N ALA A 279 -4.26 -13.74 11.55
CA ALA A 279 -3.45 -12.91 10.65
C ALA A 279 -2.93 -13.71 9.44
N GLU A 280 -2.49 -14.95 9.64
CA GLU A 280 -2.00 -15.82 8.55
C GLU A 280 -3.01 -16.04 7.41
N LYS A 281 -4.32 -15.93 7.67
CA LYS A 281 -5.35 -16.06 6.62
C LYS A 281 -5.30 -14.93 5.60
N TYR A 282 -4.80 -13.76 6.01
CA TYR A 282 -4.74 -12.54 5.22
C TYR A 282 -3.35 -12.30 4.63
N PHE A 283 -2.31 -12.96 5.16
CA PHE A 283 -0.92 -12.69 4.81
C PHE A 283 -0.62 -12.92 3.33
N GLU A 284 -1.00 -14.07 2.78
CA GLU A 284 -0.64 -14.39 1.38
C GLU A 284 -1.26 -13.40 0.39
N GLU A 285 -2.55 -13.08 0.55
CA GLU A 285 -3.24 -12.11 -0.31
C GLU A 285 -2.56 -10.73 -0.25
N VAL A 286 -2.21 -10.25 0.95
CA VAL A 286 -1.53 -8.96 1.13
C VAL A 286 -0.10 -9.01 0.57
N ASN A 287 0.62 -10.11 0.79
CA ASN A 287 2.00 -10.28 0.35
C ASN A 287 2.11 -10.34 -1.18
N GLU A 288 1.19 -11.03 -1.86
CA GLU A 288 1.17 -11.05 -3.34
C GLU A 288 0.87 -9.67 -3.94
N ASN A 289 0.03 -8.88 -3.26
CA ASN A 289 -0.38 -7.55 -3.72
C ASN A 289 0.51 -6.40 -3.20
N ILE A 290 1.56 -6.65 -2.41
CA ILE A 290 2.34 -5.57 -1.78
C ILE A 290 2.93 -4.55 -2.78
N PRO A 291 3.45 -4.92 -3.97
CA PRO A 291 3.94 -3.92 -4.92
C PRO A 291 2.83 -2.97 -5.37
N THR A 292 1.64 -3.52 -5.60
CA THR A 292 0.47 -2.74 -6.02
C THR A 292 -0.04 -1.87 -4.87
N LEU A 293 -0.12 -2.41 -3.65
CA LEU A 293 -0.44 -1.65 -2.43
C LEU A 293 0.48 -0.43 -2.28
N MET A 294 1.80 -0.65 -2.34
CA MET A 294 2.82 0.39 -2.19
C MET A 294 2.78 1.46 -3.30
N SER A 295 2.38 1.10 -4.52
CA SER A 295 2.30 2.03 -5.64
C SER A 295 1.00 2.82 -5.69
N ASN A 296 -0.14 2.17 -5.38
CA ASN A 296 -1.46 2.72 -5.75
C ASN A 296 -2.36 3.06 -4.56
N TYR A 297 -2.07 2.56 -3.35
CA TYR A 297 -3.02 2.62 -2.22
C TYR A 297 -2.53 3.46 -1.04
N SER A 298 -1.46 4.24 -1.21
CA SER A 298 -0.94 5.16 -0.19
C SER A 298 -1.93 6.27 0.19
N LEU A 299 -3.00 6.47 -0.59
CA LEU A 299 -4.06 7.41 -0.24
C LEU A 299 -4.98 6.86 0.84
N PHE A 300 -5.21 5.55 0.90
CA PHE A 300 -6.23 4.92 1.74
C PHE A 300 -5.67 4.15 2.94
N THR A 301 -4.34 3.98 2.99
CA THR A 301 -3.65 3.27 4.07
C THR A 301 -2.15 3.62 4.04
N PHE A 302 -1.34 3.00 4.91
CA PHE A 302 0.11 3.14 4.93
C PHE A 302 0.82 1.78 4.67
N PRO A 303 0.86 1.31 3.40
CA PRO A 303 1.31 -0.04 3.08
C PRO A 303 2.76 -0.35 3.45
N SER A 304 3.60 0.66 3.60
CA SER A 304 5.02 0.46 3.92
C SER A 304 5.25 -0.13 5.30
N HIS A 305 4.26 -0.01 6.20
CA HIS A 305 4.28 -0.68 7.49
C HIS A 305 4.18 -2.21 7.35
N PHE A 306 3.50 -2.72 6.32
CA PHE A 306 3.45 -4.17 6.05
C PHE A 306 4.85 -4.78 5.91
N LEU A 307 5.84 -4.02 5.42
CA LEU A 307 7.21 -4.51 5.29
C LEU A 307 7.83 -4.84 6.67
N ASN A 308 7.45 -4.08 7.70
CA ASN A 308 7.84 -4.37 9.08
C ASN A 308 7.14 -5.63 9.58
N THR A 309 5.82 -5.70 9.39
CA THR A 309 5.00 -6.88 9.72
C THR A 309 5.52 -8.16 9.05
N LYS A 310 5.91 -8.07 7.77
CA LYS A 310 6.49 -9.18 7.00
C LYS A 310 7.83 -9.62 7.57
N LEU A 311 8.71 -8.68 7.90
CA LEU A 311 10.01 -8.99 8.52
C LEU A 311 9.83 -9.64 9.89
N GLU A 312 8.96 -9.09 10.73
CA GLU A 312 8.68 -9.64 12.07
C GLU A 312 8.07 -11.03 12.01
N ARG A 313 7.16 -11.27 11.07
CA ARG A 313 6.64 -12.62 10.80
C ARG A 313 7.77 -13.57 10.44
N ALA A 314 8.67 -13.17 9.54
CA ALA A 314 9.77 -14.03 9.13
C ALA A 314 10.73 -14.34 10.29
N LEU A 315 11.00 -13.36 11.15
CA LEU A 315 11.79 -13.55 12.38
C LEU A 315 11.10 -14.49 13.37
N ARG A 316 9.78 -14.39 13.53
CA ARG A 316 8.97 -15.28 14.36
C ARG A 316 8.98 -16.72 13.86
N LEU A 317 8.98 -16.91 12.54
CA LEU A 317 9.00 -18.22 11.89
C LEU A 317 10.43 -18.79 11.72
N GLY A 318 11.46 -17.96 11.88
CA GLY A 318 12.86 -18.35 11.70
C GLY A 318 13.27 -18.54 10.24
N ASN A 319 12.59 -17.88 9.31
CA ASN A 319 12.84 -17.98 7.86
C ASN A 319 13.24 -16.64 7.23
N GLU A 320 13.81 -15.72 8.01
CA GLU A 320 14.21 -14.38 7.56
C GLU A 320 15.24 -14.37 6.41
N GLN A 321 15.98 -15.46 6.21
CA GLN A 321 16.93 -15.61 5.09
C GLN A 321 16.21 -15.70 3.73
N GLU A 322 15.01 -16.28 3.70
CA GLU A 322 14.22 -16.50 2.48
C GLU A 322 13.72 -15.18 1.88
N LEU A 323 13.59 -14.14 2.72
CA LEU A 323 13.11 -12.81 2.31
C LEU A 323 13.92 -12.21 1.17
N TYR A 324 15.23 -12.47 1.11
CA TYR A 324 16.08 -11.90 0.06
C TYR A 324 15.63 -12.36 -1.33
N GLU A 325 15.49 -13.67 -1.54
CA GLU A 325 15.13 -14.25 -2.84
C GLU A 325 13.66 -13.97 -3.19
N GLU A 326 12.78 -14.03 -2.19
CA GLU A 326 11.36 -13.71 -2.34
C GLU A 326 11.17 -12.26 -2.83
N ASN A 327 11.91 -11.32 -2.25
CA ASN A 327 11.78 -9.89 -2.57
C ASN A 327 12.28 -9.54 -3.98
N ASP A 328 13.23 -10.29 -4.53
CA ASP A 328 13.65 -10.11 -5.92
C ASP A 328 12.54 -10.47 -6.91
N ALA A 329 11.71 -11.46 -6.59
CA ALA A 329 10.54 -11.82 -7.40
C ALA A 329 9.39 -10.82 -7.21
N ILE A 330 9.05 -10.50 -5.95
CA ILE A 330 7.89 -9.66 -5.62
C ILE A 330 8.09 -8.22 -6.11
N PHE A 331 9.26 -7.63 -5.86
CA PHE A 331 9.54 -6.22 -6.19
C PHE A 331 10.21 -6.03 -7.56
N ALA A 332 10.20 -7.04 -8.43
CA ALA A 332 10.87 -7.01 -9.74
C ALA A 332 10.45 -5.83 -10.64
N ILE A 333 9.24 -5.30 -10.44
CA ILE A 333 8.67 -4.19 -11.23
C ILE A 333 8.23 -3.01 -10.35
N TYR A 334 8.59 -3.03 -9.06
CA TYR A 334 8.24 -1.95 -8.15
C TYR A 334 9.25 -0.81 -8.29
N GLU A 335 8.74 0.39 -8.54
CA GLU A 335 9.53 1.61 -8.61
C GLU A 335 9.18 2.50 -7.41
N PRO A 336 10.13 2.75 -6.50
CA PRO A 336 9.86 3.59 -5.34
C PRO A 336 9.74 5.06 -5.73
N ASP A 337 8.77 5.76 -5.12
CA ASP A 337 8.62 7.20 -5.27
C ASP A 337 9.63 7.94 -4.37
N MET A 338 10.57 8.65 -4.99
CA MET A 338 11.60 9.41 -4.29
C MET A 338 11.08 10.64 -3.54
N GLN A 339 9.84 11.07 -3.79
CA GLN A 339 9.20 12.18 -3.07
C GLN A 339 8.47 11.71 -1.80
N ASP A 340 8.04 10.45 -1.76
CA ASP A 340 7.40 9.83 -0.60
C ASP A 340 8.46 9.26 0.35
N ILE A 341 9.11 10.17 1.09
CA ILE A 341 10.26 9.84 1.96
C ILE A 341 9.95 8.75 2.99
N PRO A 342 8.83 8.78 3.74
CA PRO A 342 8.51 7.72 4.70
C PRO A 342 8.42 6.34 4.05
N LYS A 343 7.72 6.23 2.92
CA LYS A 343 7.58 4.97 2.18
C LYS A 343 8.93 4.49 1.64
N LEU A 344 9.70 5.40 1.05
CA LEU A 344 11.05 5.11 0.54
C LEU A 344 11.98 4.59 1.64
N LEU A 345 11.97 5.22 2.81
CA LEU A 345 12.80 4.82 3.94
C LEU A 345 12.44 3.42 4.45
N ASN A 346 11.15 3.14 4.66
CA ASN A 346 10.69 1.80 5.05
C ASN A 346 11.10 0.74 4.01
N TYR A 347 10.91 1.03 2.72
CA TYR A 347 11.29 0.11 1.65
C TYR A 347 12.81 -0.17 1.65
N ILE A 348 13.64 0.87 1.69
CA ILE A 348 15.10 0.70 1.64
C ILE A 348 15.63 0.03 2.91
N ALA A 349 15.11 0.39 4.09
CA ALA A 349 15.47 -0.28 5.34
C ALA A 349 15.10 -1.77 5.29
N TYR A 350 13.90 -2.10 4.81
CA TYR A 350 13.45 -3.48 4.63
C TYR A 350 14.34 -4.27 3.64
N ARG A 351 14.68 -3.69 2.49
CA ARG A 351 15.61 -4.32 1.52
C ARG A 351 16.99 -4.54 2.12
N ALA A 352 17.51 -3.55 2.85
CA ALA A 352 18.81 -3.66 3.53
C ALA A 352 18.79 -4.73 4.63
N LEU A 353 17.72 -4.83 5.42
CA LEU A 353 17.54 -5.86 6.44
C LEU A 353 17.42 -7.26 5.83
N SER A 354 16.69 -7.39 4.72
CA SER A 354 16.61 -8.66 3.98
C SER A 354 17.99 -9.12 3.46
N CYS A 355 18.80 -8.18 2.97
CA CYS A 355 20.19 -8.46 2.59
C CYS A 355 21.06 -8.85 3.79
N TYR A 356 20.90 -8.14 4.92
CA TYR A 356 21.59 -8.41 6.16
C TYR A 356 21.32 -9.84 6.67
N TYR A 357 20.06 -10.27 6.68
CA TYR A 357 19.68 -11.61 7.12
C TYR A 357 20.19 -12.70 6.18
N ALA A 358 20.31 -12.43 4.88
CA ALA A 358 20.96 -13.30 3.91
C ALA A 358 22.51 -13.24 3.95
N GLY A 359 23.12 -12.52 4.89
CA GLY A 359 24.57 -12.37 5.01
C GLY A 359 25.22 -11.50 3.93
N LYS A 360 24.43 -10.79 3.11
CA LYS A 360 24.88 -9.93 2.00
C LYS A 360 25.13 -8.50 2.50
N TYR A 361 26.05 -8.33 3.44
CA TYR A 361 26.32 -7.05 4.12
C TYR A 361 26.77 -5.93 3.17
N SER A 362 27.56 -6.26 2.14
CA SER A 362 28.00 -5.29 1.13
C SER A 362 26.84 -4.73 0.32
N GLU A 363 25.87 -5.57 -0.02
CA GLU A 363 24.66 -5.16 -0.74
C GLU A 363 23.72 -4.35 0.17
N ALA A 364 23.58 -4.76 1.44
CA ALA A 364 22.84 -3.99 2.45
C ALA A 364 23.40 -2.58 2.60
N ALA A 365 24.74 -2.44 2.69
CA ALA A 365 25.41 -1.15 2.75
C ALA A 365 25.19 -0.32 1.48
N ARG A 366 25.19 -0.95 0.30
CA ARG A 366 24.94 -0.27 -0.99
C ARG A 366 23.54 0.35 -1.04
N TRP A 367 22.50 -0.38 -0.61
CA TRP A 367 21.13 0.15 -0.54
C TRP A 367 21.05 1.43 0.28
N ILE A 368 21.67 1.43 1.46
CA ILE A 368 21.65 2.58 2.37
C ILE A 368 22.50 3.75 1.86
N ASN A 369 23.69 3.46 1.29
CA ASN A 369 24.54 4.51 0.72
C ASN A 369 23.87 5.21 -0.46
N ASN A 370 23.20 4.47 -1.35
CA ASN A 370 22.45 5.06 -2.46
C ASN A 370 21.36 6.01 -1.96
N LEU A 371 20.57 5.57 -0.97
CA LEU A 371 19.59 6.44 -0.30
C LEU A 371 20.22 7.73 0.25
N LEU A 372 21.32 7.62 1.00
CA LEU A 372 21.96 8.78 1.63
C LEU A 372 22.61 9.74 0.63
N ASN A 373 22.93 9.28 -0.58
CA ASN A 373 23.45 10.09 -1.66
C ASN A 373 22.35 10.81 -2.45
N GLU A 374 21.18 10.18 -2.60
CA GLU A 374 20.07 10.70 -3.40
C GLU A 374 19.10 11.57 -2.58
N VAL A 375 18.93 11.27 -1.29
CA VAL A 375 17.88 11.86 -0.45
C VAL A 375 18.45 12.55 0.79
N SER A 376 18.09 13.82 0.97
CA SER A 376 18.45 14.59 2.18
C SER A 376 17.49 14.31 3.33
N LEU A 377 17.97 13.59 4.34
CA LEU A 377 17.19 13.26 5.56
C LEU A 377 17.31 14.30 6.68
N LYS A 378 17.81 15.52 6.39
CA LYS A 378 18.02 16.56 7.42
C LYS A 378 16.74 16.96 8.16
N LYS A 379 15.57 16.85 7.52
CA LYS A 379 14.26 17.11 8.12
C LYS A 379 13.83 16.03 9.13
N TYR A 380 14.43 14.83 9.05
CA TYR A 380 14.08 13.67 9.85
C TYR A 380 15.32 13.17 10.61
N PRO A 381 15.80 13.91 11.62
CA PRO A 381 17.06 13.61 12.27
C PRO A 381 17.05 12.28 13.04
N MET A 382 15.90 11.81 13.53
CA MET A 382 15.78 10.47 14.15
C MET A 382 15.90 9.36 13.11
N ALA A 383 15.11 9.43 12.04
CA ALA A 383 15.19 8.45 10.95
C ALA A 383 16.58 8.43 10.28
N GLN A 384 17.21 9.58 10.11
CA GLN A 384 18.58 9.66 9.60
C GLN A 384 19.58 8.94 10.54
N LEU A 385 19.39 9.07 11.85
CA LEU A 385 20.25 8.43 12.84
C LEU A 385 20.10 6.90 12.79
N GLU A 386 18.87 6.39 12.75
CA GLU A 386 18.55 4.96 12.58
C GLU A 386 19.22 4.36 11.34
N ILE A 387 19.01 4.98 10.17
CA ILE A 387 19.61 4.54 8.90
C ILE A 387 21.14 4.51 8.96
N LYS A 388 21.76 5.54 9.54
CA LYS A 388 23.23 5.57 9.68
C LYS A 388 23.74 4.49 10.63
N VAL A 389 23.02 4.20 11.70
CA VAL A 389 23.42 3.14 12.65
C VAL A 389 23.28 1.77 12.01
N LEU A 390 22.24 1.55 11.21
CA LEU A 390 22.08 0.34 10.40
C LEU A 390 23.22 0.18 9.38
N LEU A 391 23.66 1.27 8.74
CA LEU A 391 24.83 1.27 7.86
C LEU A 391 26.13 0.96 8.62
N ALA A 392 26.31 1.55 9.81
CA ALA A 392 27.48 1.30 10.66
C ALA A 392 27.57 -0.17 11.06
N LEU A 393 26.45 -0.85 11.31
CA LEU A 393 26.42 -2.28 11.52
C LEU A 393 26.98 -3.04 10.30
N GLN A 394 26.58 -2.67 9.08
CA GLN A 394 27.07 -3.34 7.87
C GLN A 394 28.59 -3.18 7.74
N TYR A 395 29.14 -1.97 7.94
CA TYR A 395 30.58 -1.75 7.93
C TYR A 395 31.32 -2.52 9.03
N CYS A 396 30.72 -2.63 10.21
CA CYS A 396 31.27 -3.45 11.30
C CYS A 396 31.39 -4.93 10.88
N LEU A 397 30.36 -5.49 10.26
CA LEU A 397 30.34 -6.91 9.85
C LEU A 397 31.20 -7.19 8.61
N MET A 398 31.46 -6.17 7.80
CA MET A 398 32.40 -6.23 6.66
C MET A 398 33.86 -6.03 7.08
N ASN A 399 34.14 -5.70 8.35
CA ASN A 399 35.45 -5.26 8.85
C ASN A 399 36.00 -4.00 8.15
N ASP A 400 35.12 -3.13 7.62
CA ASP A 400 35.51 -1.84 7.04
C ASP A 400 35.58 -0.77 8.13
N PHE A 401 36.65 -0.83 8.93
CA PHE A 401 36.80 0.02 10.12
C PHE A 401 37.03 1.49 9.78
N ASP A 402 37.55 1.81 8.59
CA ASP A 402 37.77 3.19 8.17
C ASP A 402 36.42 3.89 7.91
N LEU A 403 35.56 3.28 7.08
CA LEU A 403 34.22 3.81 6.83
C LEU A 403 33.35 3.81 8.10
N PHE A 404 33.48 2.77 8.93
CA PHE A 404 32.84 2.73 10.24
C PHE A 404 33.23 3.94 11.11
N ASN A 405 34.53 4.20 11.27
CA ASN A 405 35.03 5.28 12.12
C ASN A 405 34.63 6.66 11.59
N GLN A 406 34.56 6.86 10.28
CA GLN A 406 34.04 8.08 9.69
C GLN A 406 32.56 8.28 10.06
N LEU A 407 31.75 7.23 9.91
CA LEU A 407 30.31 7.28 10.15
C LEU A 407 29.96 7.44 11.64
N ILE A 408 30.67 6.73 12.53
CA ILE A 408 30.40 6.73 13.97
C ILE A 408 30.62 8.11 14.60
N ASN A 409 31.55 8.91 14.07
CA ASN A 409 31.78 10.28 14.52
C ASN A 409 30.61 11.20 14.14
N SER A 410 30.02 11.00 12.95
CA SER A 410 28.80 11.69 12.54
C SER A 410 27.62 11.32 13.45
N ILE A 411 27.42 10.02 13.71
CA ILE A 411 26.38 9.48 14.60
C ILE A 411 26.50 10.08 16.01
N GLN A 412 27.70 10.07 16.59
CA GLN A 412 27.93 10.63 17.94
C GLN A 412 27.63 12.12 18.02
N ARG A 413 27.95 12.89 16.98
CA ARG A 413 27.61 14.32 16.93
C ARG A 413 26.09 14.52 16.92
N GLN A 414 25.38 13.71 16.14
CA GLN A 414 23.93 13.76 16.01
C GLN A 414 23.22 13.36 17.32
N ILE A 415 23.70 12.32 18.01
CA ILE A 415 23.22 11.92 19.35
C ILE A 415 23.36 13.08 20.35
N ARG A 416 24.48 13.83 20.33
CA ARG A 416 24.67 14.98 21.23
C ARG A 416 23.68 16.11 20.96
N ILE A 417 23.32 16.33 19.69
CA ILE A 417 22.37 17.38 19.28
C ILE A 417 20.94 16.99 19.69
N LEU A 418 20.57 15.73 19.52
CA LEU A 418 19.22 15.23 19.83
C LEU A 418 18.97 15.01 21.33
N GLY A 419 20.04 14.96 22.13
CA GLY A 419 19.98 14.63 23.55
C GLY A 419 20.04 13.12 23.75
N LYS A 420 20.84 12.66 24.73
CA LYS A 420 21.10 11.23 24.96
C LYS A 420 19.86 10.47 25.42
N ASP A 421 19.04 11.12 26.21
CA ASP A 421 17.85 10.52 26.85
C ASP A 421 16.76 10.23 25.80
N ASN A 422 16.75 10.97 24.70
CA ASN A 422 15.79 10.78 23.59
C ASN A 422 16.18 9.65 22.62
N VAL A 423 17.41 9.11 22.72
CA VAL A 423 17.96 8.12 21.76
C VAL A 423 18.68 6.98 22.48
N GLU A 424 18.24 6.63 23.69
CA GLU A 424 18.88 5.60 24.52
C GLU A 424 19.07 4.23 23.83
N PRO A 425 18.08 3.71 23.06
CA PRO A 425 18.26 2.45 22.35
C PRO A 425 19.40 2.55 21.34
N ILE A 426 19.37 3.58 20.49
CA ILE A 426 20.40 3.82 19.47
C ILE A 426 21.78 4.02 20.13
N LEU A 427 21.84 4.75 21.24
CA LEU A 427 23.08 4.98 21.99
C LEU A 427 23.67 3.66 22.50
N SER A 428 22.83 2.76 23.02
CA SER A 428 23.23 1.45 23.51
C SER A 428 23.73 0.56 22.36
N PHE A 429 23.00 0.53 21.25
CA PHE A 429 23.41 -0.21 20.06
C PHE A 429 24.75 0.30 19.49
N THR A 430 24.90 1.63 19.38
CA THR A 430 26.13 2.29 18.93
C THR A 430 27.32 1.96 19.85
N LYS A 431 27.11 1.87 21.17
CA LYS A 431 28.17 1.46 22.11
C LYS A 431 28.61 0.02 21.86
N ALA A 432 27.68 -0.90 21.59
CA ALA A 432 28.00 -2.29 21.26
C ALA A 432 28.89 -2.37 20.01
N LEU A 433 28.53 -1.64 18.94
CA LEU A 433 29.34 -1.58 17.71
C LEU A 433 30.74 -0.99 17.94
N LYS A 434 30.87 0.02 18.80
CA LYS A 434 32.20 0.57 19.14
C LYS A 434 33.08 -0.41 19.92
N ILE A 435 32.48 -1.25 20.76
CA ILE A 435 33.21 -2.32 21.45
C ILE A 435 33.62 -3.41 20.44
N ALA A 436 32.74 -3.70 19.47
CA ALA A 436 32.98 -4.65 18.39
C ALA A 436 34.21 -4.29 17.53
N ILE A 437 34.51 -3.02 17.32
CA ILE A 437 35.71 -2.62 16.56
C ILE A 437 36.95 -2.36 17.43
N SER A 438 36.85 -2.48 18.77
CA SER A 438 37.96 -2.14 19.65
C SER A 438 39.08 -3.20 19.59
N GLU A 439 40.34 -2.76 19.54
CA GLU A 439 41.52 -3.65 19.51
C GLU A 439 41.69 -4.48 20.79
N THR A 440 40.96 -4.12 21.86
CA THR A 440 41.06 -4.78 23.17
C THR A 440 40.29 -6.10 23.17
N LYS A 441 40.98 -7.21 22.91
CA LYS A 441 40.39 -8.56 22.86
C LYS A 441 39.84 -9.09 24.20
N ARG A 442 40.24 -8.51 25.33
CA ARG A 442 39.87 -9.02 26.66
C ARG A 442 38.39 -8.74 26.96
N GLN A 443 37.59 -9.81 27.11
CA GLN A 443 36.17 -9.78 27.50
C GLN A 443 35.26 -8.99 26.52
N LYS A 444 35.63 -8.92 25.24
CA LYS A 444 34.87 -8.19 24.20
C LYS A 444 33.41 -8.68 24.13
N GLU A 445 33.23 -10.00 24.05
CA GLU A 445 31.92 -10.64 24.04
C GLU A 445 31.08 -10.30 25.29
N GLN A 446 31.66 -10.42 26.48
CA GLN A 446 30.98 -10.10 27.75
C GLN A 446 30.54 -8.64 27.82
N LYS A 447 31.36 -7.71 27.31
CA LYS A 447 31.03 -6.29 27.27
C LYS A 447 29.92 -5.98 26.26
N ILE A 448 29.95 -6.59 25.08
CA ILE A 448 28.90 -6.46 24.06
C ILE A 448 27.59 -7.00 24.62
N ARG A 449 27.61 -8.20 25.20
CA ARG A 449 26.46 -8.84 25.85
C ARG A 449 25.85 -7.94 26.92
N ALA A 450 26.64 -7.40 27.85
CA ALA A 450 26.16 -6.53 28.91
C ALA A 450 25.48 -5.23 28.40
N VAL A 451 25.88 -4.73 27.23
CA VAL A 451 25.24 -3.56 26.61
C VAL A 451 23.96 -3.96 25.88
N LEU A 452 23.99 -5.07 25.14
CA LEU A 452 22.84 -5.54 24.36
C LEU A 452 21.73 -6.14 25.23
N ASP A 453 22.05 -6.71 26.40
CA ASP A 453 21.04 -7.13 27.37
C ASP A 453 20.22 -5.95 27.88
N LYS A 454 20.83 -4.76 28.05
CA LYS A 454 20.09 -3.52 28.35
C LYS A 454 19.27 -3.05 27.15
N TYR A 455 19.79 -3.22 25.94
CA TYR A 455 19.08 -2.85 24.72
C TYR A 455 17.80 -3.67 24.54
N ARG A 456 17.82 -4.97 24.87
CA ARG A 456 16.65 -5.86 24.82
C ARG A 456 15.52 -5.46 25.79
N LEU A 457 15.80 -4.63 26.79
CA LEU A 457 14.79 -4.14 27.73
C LEU A 457 13.97 -2.98 27.14
N PHE A 458 14.41 -2.37 26.03
CA PHE A 458 13.62 -1.37 25.35
C PHE A 458 12.51 -2.06 24.56
N GLU A 459 11.26 -1.65 24.81
CA GLU A 459 10.14 -2.05 23.98
C GLU A 459 10.25 -1.39 22.62
N LYS A 460 10.02 -2.19 21.56
CA LYS A 460 9.93 -1.66 20.22
C LYS A 460 8.59 -0.92 20.10
N PRO A 461 8.57 0.36 19.73
CA PRO A 461 7.33 1.03 19.42
C PRO A 461 6.84 0.56 18.04
N ASP A 462 5.61 0.05 17.97
CA ASP A 462 4.99 -0.43 16.72
C ASP A 462 4.85 0.69 15.66
N ASN A 463 4.80 1.95 16.11
CA ASN A 463 4.38 3.09 15.29
C ASN A 463 5.55 3.93 14.77
N ILE A 464 6.77 3.47 14.99
CA ILE A 464 7.97 4.30 14.86
C ILE A 464 8.98 3.64 13.93
N PHE A 465 9.56 4.46 13.05
CA PHE A 465 10.67 4.06 12.21
C PHE A 465 11.92 3.74 13.06
N SER A 466 12.13 2.45 13.31
CA SER A 466 13.17 1.92 14.22
C SER A 466 13.82 0.64 13.65
N PRO A 467 14.39 0.68 12.43
CA PRO A 467 14.93 -0.53 11.79
C PRO A 467 16.07 -1.19 12.57
N THR A 468 16.77 -0.47 13.46
CA THR A 468 17.78 -1.10 14.32
C THR A 468 17.17 -2.08 15.33
N MET A 469 15.94 -1.85 15.79
CA MET A 469 15.20 -2.74 16.69
C MET A 469 14.67 -4.00 15.99
N GLN A 470 14.73 -4.06 14.66
CA GLN A 470 14.36 -5.24 13.88
C GLN A 470 15.51 -6.24 13.71
N ILE A 471 16.67 -5.97 14.29
CA ILE A 471 17.83 -6.87 14.26
C ILE A 471 17.69 -7.90 15.36
N ARG A 472 17.74 -9.19 15.02
CA ARG A 472 17.77 -10.28 15.99
C ARG A 472 19.08 -10.24 16.76
N ILE A 473 18.98 -9.85 18.02
CA ILE A 473 20.09 -9.89 18.96
C ILE A 473 20.05 -11.26 19.63
N ASP A 474 20.71 -12.25 19.06
CA ASP A 474 20.92 -13.59 19.61
C ASP A 474 22.41 -13.82 19.95
N ASP A 475 22.76 -15.00 20.45
CA ASP A 475 24.16 -15.34 20.74
C ASP A 475 25.02 -15.35 19.48
N GLU A 476 24.47 -15.74 18.33
CA GLU A 476 25.18 -15.74 17.05
C GLU A 476 25.58 -14.32 16.64
N PHE A 477 24.68 -13.35 16.81
CA PHE A 477 24.94 -11.94 16.58
C PHE A 477 26.08 -11.42 17.47
N ILE A 478 26.05 -11.74 18.77
CA ILE A 478 27.09 -11.32 19.73
C ILE A 478 28.44 -11.92 19.34
N ILE A 479 28.47 -13.20 18.94
CA ILE A 479 29.68 -13.89 18.48
C ILE A 479 30.22 -13.21 17.22
N LYS A 480 29.36 -12.94 16.22
CA LYS A 480 29.75 -12.24 14.98
C LYS A 480 30.37 -10.86 15.24
N LEU A 481 29.85 -10.10 16.21
CA LEU A 481 30.44 -8.80 16.60
C LEU A 481 31.71 -8.91 17.44
N SER A 482 31.95 -10.07 18.06
CA SER A 482 33.10 -10.29 18.94
C SER A 482 34.33 -10.77 18.19
N HIS A 483 34.15 -11.44 17.05
CA HIS A 483 35.22 -11.68 16.09
C HIS A 483 35.70 -10.39 15.42
#